data_AF-A0A7R9GVQ6-F1
#
_entry.id   AF-A0A7R9GVQ6-F1
#
_cell.length_a   1.000
_cell.length_b   1.000
_cell.length_c   1.000
_cell.angle_alpha   90.00
_cell.angle_beta   90.00
_cell.angle_gamma   90.00
#
_symmetry.space_group_name_H-M   'P 1'
#
loop_
_entity.id
_entity.type
_entity.pdbx_description
1 polymer ?
#
loop_
_entity_poly.entity_id
_entity_poly.type
_entity_poly.pdbx_seq_one_letter_code
_entity_poly.pdbx_strand_id
1 'polypeptide(L)'
;MHDVFVNVSGRDLWVMVVSASPYEHMIGKPDVKYVANMHGNEAVGRELMLHLIHYMVTSYSTDPYIKWLLDNTRIHILPSMNPDGFEVAREGQCDGGQGRYNARGFDLNRNFPDYFKQNNKRGQPETDAVKEWISKIQFVLSGGLHGGALVASYPFDNTPNSIFQSYSSAPSLTPDNDIFKHLALTYSNNHPVMRRGMACKAGTPAFSDGITNGAAWYPLTGGMQDFNYVWYGCMEVTLELSCCKYPPASELPKFWEENRMSLVKFLAEAHRGVHGFVMDENGNPVEKASLKVKSRDVGFQTTKYGEFWRVLLPGVYKLEVYADSYVPRELDFMVVEQHPTLLNVTLHSAKVGQGRRLKSGSRHRHHVRLLWKTAGSVTTLPHAEVSSHPSDGEGGGGKVIEGDGGGNRGEIGRDGGEEGALTDNDMTSQELPKWQQVEPYTYYSPASQDITDTPYRNSKDNAYHIRVAQDTLDDWRRSLRNGAKDIQSLIPLLLHFVPPLISCHSILL
;
A
#
# COMPACT_ATOMS: atom_id res chain seq x y z
N MET A 1 -9.47 -9.38 12.88
CA MET A 1 -9.87 -9.58 11.47
C MET A 1 -11.10 -8.73 11.22
N HIS A 2 -11.19 -8.06 10.07
CA HIS A 2 -12.42 -7.39 9.68
C HIS A 2 -12.70 -7.60 8.19
N ASP A 3 -13.97 -7.72 7.86
CA ASP A 3 -14.43 -7.66 6.48
C ASP A 3 -14.42 -6.22 6.03
N VAL A 4 -13.86 -5.99 4.86
CA VAL A 4 -13.99 -4.69 4.22
C VAL A 4 -15.28 -4.71 3.38
N PHE A 5 -15.48 -5.74 2.53
CA PHE A 5 -16.60 -5.81 1.58
C PHE A 5 -16.85 -7.21 1.03
N VAL A 6 -17.98 -7.40 0.34
CA VAL A 6 -18.32 -8.57 -0.48
C VAL A 6 -18.05 -8.27 -1.97
N ASN A 7 -17.36 -9.16 -2.69
CA ASN A 7 -17.02 -9.03 -4.11
C ASN A 7 -18.20 -9.39 -5.05
N VAL A 8 -17.94 -9.40 -6.38
CA VAL A 8 -18.98 -9.68 -7.39
C VAL A 8 -19.72 -11.00 -7.15
N SER A 9 -19.02 -12.06 -6.75
CA SER A 9 -19.61 -13.41 -6.58
C SER A 9 -20.07 -13.70 -5.16
N GLY A 10 -20.05 -12.71 -4.25
CA GLY A 10 -20.50 -12.90 -2.88
C GLY A 10 -19.41 -13.31 -1.89
N ARG A 11 -18.12 -13.20 -2.24
CA ARG A 11 -16.98 -13.55 -1.36
C ARG A 11 -16.42 -12.32 -0.66
N ASP A 12 -16.09 -12.45 0.61
CA ASP A 12 -15.54 -11.33 1.38
C ASP A 12 -14.08 -11.00 0.97
N LEU A 13 -13.77 -9.70 0.98
CA LEU A 13 -12.43 -9.15 0.88
C LEU A 13 -11.87 -8.95 2.29
N TRP A 14 -11.23 -10.00 2.79
CA TRP A 14 -10.70 -10.09 4.15
C TRP A 14 -9.45 -9.24 4.34
N VAL A 15 -9.47 -8.38 5.37
CA VAL A 15 -8.27 -7.70 5.86
C VAL A 15 -7.90 -8.19 7.25
N MET A 16 -6.65 -8.62 7.40
CA MET A 16 -6.05 -8.92 8.68
C MET A 16 -5.25 -7.73 9.17
N VAL A 17 -5.61 -7.22 10.35
CA VAL A 17 -4.79 -6.23 11.07
C VAL A 17 -3.86 -6.98 12.01
N VAL A 18 -2.55 -6.80 11.83
CA VAL A 18 -1.50 -7.42 12.65
C VAL A 18 -0.77 -6.30 13.39
N SER A 19 -0.96 -6.24 14.70
CA SER A 19 -0.38 -5.23 15.60
C SER A 19 -0.51 -5.71 17.05
N ALA A 20 0.30 -5.16 17.96
CA ALA A 20 0.12 -5.33 19.40
C ALA A 20 -1.20 -4.73 19.91
N SER A 21 -1.79 -3.79 19.15
CA SER A 21 -3.06 -3.12 19.45
C SER A 21 -4.00 -3.18 18.23
N PRO A 22 -4.61 -4.34 17.92
CA PRO A 22 -5.28 -4.56 16.63
C PRO A 22 -6.71 -3.98 16.55
N TYR A 23 -7.39 -3.84 17.69
CA TYR A 23 -8.81 -3.47 17.76
C TYR A 23 -9.07 -1.96 17.64
N GLU A 24 -8.11 -1.13 18.05
CA GLU A 24 -8.25 0.32 18.04
C GLU A 24 -6.96 0.97 17.51
N HIS A 25 -7.13 2.12 16.86
CA HIS A 25 -5.99 2.94 16.46
C HIS A 25 -5.31 3.50 17.71
N MET A 26 -4.02 3.22 17.87
CA MET A 26 -3.21 3.82 18.91
C MET A 26 -2.52 5.05 18.36
N ILE A 27 -2.67 6.15 19.08
CA ILE A 27 -2.06 7.43 18.71
C ILE A 27 -0.54 7.26 18.55
N GLY A 28 0.00 7.81 17.46
CA GLY A 28 1.42 7.79 17.10
C GLY A 28 1.86 6.60 16.25
N LYS A 29 1.01 5.59 16.01
CA LYS A 29 1.36 4.41 15.21
C LYS A 29 0.93 4.59 13.74
N PRO A 30 1.84 4.53 12.76
CA PRO A 30 1.44 4.59 11.36
C PRO A 30 0.64 3.35 10.93
N ASP A 31 -0.42 3.56 10.15
CA ASP A 31 -1.10 2.51 9.41
C ASP A 31 -0.35 2.25 8.10
N VAL A 32 -0.03 0.97 7.83
CA VAL A 32 0.61 0.51 6.59
C VAL A 32 -0.18 -0.65 6.02
N LYS A 33 -0.04 -0.92 4.71
CA LYS A 33 -0.74 -2.05 4.11
C LYS A 33 0.03 -2.84 3.07
N TYR A 34 -0.36 -4.10 2.92
CA TYR A 34 -0.08 -4.89 1.74
C TYR A 34 -1.39 -5.33 1.08
N VAL A 35 -1.43 -5.25 -0.24
CA VAL A 35 -2.53 -5.74 -1.07
C VAL A 35 -1.97 -6.73 -2.07
N ALA A 36 -2.48 -7.95 -2.08
CA ALA A 36 -2.01 -8.99 -2.97
C ALA A 36 -3.13 -9.55 -3.85
N ASN A 37 -2.71 -10.20 -4.95
CA ASN A 37 -3.57 -11.03 -5.78
C ASN A 37 -4.78 -10.25 -6.33
N MET A 38 -4.55 -9.00 -6.74
CA MET A 38 -5.52 -8.22 -7.52
C MET A 38 -5.68 -8.78 -8.94
N HIS A 39 -4.63 -9.42 -9.45
CA HIS A 39 -4.70 -10.36 -10.55
C HIS A 39 -4.74 -11.76 -9.96
N GLY A 40 -5.87 -12.45 -10.10
CA GLY A 40 -6.13 -13.70 -9.39
C GLY A 40 -5.16 -14.83 -9.74
N ASN A 41 -4.63 -14.85 -10.96
CA ASN A 41 -3.61 -15.83 -11.37
C ASN A 41 -2.18 -15.48 -10.94
N GLU A 42 -1.95 -14.37 -10.24
CA GLU A 42 -0.66 -13.98 -9.68
C GLU A 42 -0.63 -14.39 -8.20
N ALA A 43 -0.35 -15.67 -7.98
CA ALA A 43 -0.67 -16.38 -6.73
C ALA A 43 0.38 -16.23 -5.63
N VAL A 44 1.64 -15.99 -5.97
CA VAL A 44 2.74 -15.93 -4.99
C VAL A 44 2.49 -14.89 -3.91
N GLY A 45 2.07 -13.69 -4.29
CA GLY A 45 1.76 -12.62 -3.34
C GLY A 45 0.65 -13.01 -2.34
N ARG A 46 -0.37 -13.75 -2.79
CA ARG A 46 -1.45 -14.23 -1.91
C ARG A 46 -0.88 -15.06 -0.78
N GLU A 47 -0.10 -16.09 -1.11
CA GLU A 47 0.46 -17.03 -0.13
C GLU A 47 1.50 -16.36 0.79
N LEU A 48 2.35 -15.49 0.23
CA LEU A 48 3.33 -14.74 1.03
C LEU A 48 2.69 -13.87 2.10
N MET A 49 1.52 -13.27 1.83
CA MET A 49 0.77 -12.52 2.85
C MET A 49 0.34 -13.39 4.02
N LEU A 50 0.02 -14.66 3.79
CA LEU A 50 -0.45 -15.58 4.83
C LEU A 50 0.71 -16.06 5.68
N HIS A 51 1.81 -16.36 5.01
CA HIS A 51 3.07 -16.68 5.65
C HIS A 51 3.58 -15.49 6.48
N LEU A 52 3.43 -14.26 5.98
CA LEU A 52 3.79 -13.05 6.72
C LEU A 52 2.95 -12.87 7.99
N ILE A 53 1.62 -13.04 7.90
CA ILE A 53 0.72 -13.02 9.07
C ILE A 53 1.18 -14.06 10.10
N HIS A 54 1.36 -15.31 9.67
CA HIS A 54 1.79 -16.39 10.55
C HIS A 54 3.15 -16.10 11.20
N TYR A 55 4.13 -15.66 10.41
CA TYR A 55 5.47 -15.31 10.87
C TYR A 55 5.45 -14.19 11.91
N MET A 56 4.70 -13.11 11.64
CA MET A 56 4.59 -11.97 12.57
C MET A 56 3.99 -12.39 13.91
N VAL A 57 2.90 -13.15 13.89
CA VAL A 57 2.22 -13.59 15.11
C VAL A 57 3.10 -14.56 15.92
N THR A 58 3.74 -15.52 15.26
CA THR A 58 4.56 -16.54 15.93
C THR A 58 5.91 -16.00 16.40
N SER A 59 6.44 -14.97 15.74
CA SER A 59 7.74 -14.37 16.10
C SER A 59 7.61 -13.22 17.10
N TYR A 60 6.40 -12.74 17.40
CA TYR A 60 6.20 -11.58 18.28
C TYR A 60 6.85 -11.70 19.67
N SER A 61 6.91 -12.91 20.24
CA SER A 61 7.51 -13.13 21.56
C SER A 61 8.99 -13.51 21.52
N THR A 62 9.55 -13.79 20.34
CA THR A 62 10.88 -14.40 20.18
C THR A 62 11.84 -13.57 19.35
N ASP A 63 11.35 -12.80 18.38
CA ASP A 63 12.12 -11.90 17.52
C ASP A 63 11.92 -10.45 17.98
N PRO A 64 12.95 -9.79 18.55
CA PRO A 64 12.86 -8.41 19.02
C PRO A 64 12.50 -7.40 17.93
N TYR A 65 12.93 -7.64 16.69
CA TYR A 65 12.66 -6.75 15.57
C TYR A 65 11.19 -6.83 15.15
N ILE A 66 10.64 -8.03 15.07
CA ILE A 66 9.21 -8.23 14.79
C ILE A 66 8.36 -7.71 15.93
N LYS A 67 8.78 -7.94 17.19
CA LYS A 67 8.12 -7.33 18.35
C LYS A 67 8.04 -5.82 18.21
N TRP A 68 9.19 -5.17 17.98
CA TRP A 68 9.24 -3.71 17.80
C TRP A 68 8.34 -3.25 16.65
N LEU A 69 8.37 -3.94 15.51
CA LEU A 69 7.54 -3.57 14.36
C LEU A 69 6.04 -3.64 14.70
N LEU A 70 5.58 -4.71 15.36
CA LEU A 70 4.17 -4.88 15.74
C LEU A 70 3.74 -3.97 16.90
N ASP A 71 4.67 -3.62 17.80
CA ASP A 71 4.43 -2.66 18.88
C ASP A 71 4.22 -1.25 18.33
N ASN A 72 4.92 -0.89 17.27
CA ASN A 72 4.95 0.49 16.75
C ASN A 72 4.14 0.69 15.46
N THR A 73 3.68 -0.37 14.80
CA THR A 73 2.99 -0.27 13.51
C THR A 73 1.62 -0.94 13.56
N ARG A 74 0.67 -0.40 12.79
CA ARG A 74 -0.59 -1.07 12.51
C ARG A 74 -0.59 -1.57 11.08
N ILE A 75 -0.34 -2.87 10.91
CA ILE A 75 -0.13 -3.48 9.59
C ILE A 75 -1.44 -4.10 9.12
N HIS A 76 -1.92 -3.70 7.95
CA HIS A 76 -3.12 -4.25 7.33
C HIS A 76 -2.75 -5.11 6.12
N ILE A 77 -3.24 -6.34 6.08
CA ILE A 77 -2.89 -7.30 5.04
C ILE A 77 -4.18 -7.75 4.36
N LEU A 78 -4.30 -7.47 3.05
CA LEU A 78 -5.33 -7.98 2.15
C LEU A 78 -4.70 -9.06 1.25
N PRO A 79 -4.80 -10.36 1.60
CA PRO A 79 -4.12 -11.41 0.83
C PRO A 79 -4.67 -11.61 -0.58
N SER A 80 -5.94 -11.28 -0.81
CA SER A 80 -6.60 -11.50 -2.09
C SER A 80 -7.64 -10.43 -2.38
N MET A 81 -7.26 -9.46 -3.22
CA MET A 81 -8.21 -8.46 -3.74
C MET A 81 -9.14 -9.04 -4.83
N ASN A 82 -8.70 -10.07 -5.57
CA ASN A 82 -9.50 -10.72 -6.60
C ASN A 82 -9.64 -12.23 -6.37
N PRO A 83 -10.37 -12.65 -5.31
CA PRO A 83 -10.54 -14.06 -5.02
C PRO A 83 -11.28 -14.79 -6.15
N ASP A 84 -12.24 -14.16 -6.83
CA ASP A 84 -12.95 -14.79 -7.96
C ASP A 84 -12.00 -15.17 -9.10
N GLY A 85 -11.05 -14.30 -9.43
CA GLY A 85 -10.01 -14.58 -10.41
C GLY A 85 -9.10 -15.73 -9.97
N PHE A 86 -8.75 -15.80 -8.68
CA PHE A 86 -7.90 -16.85 -8.15
C PHE A 86 -8.55 -18.24 -8.26
N GLU A 87 -9.84 -18.36 -7.96
CA GLU A 87 -10.56 -19.64 -7.99
C GLU A 87 -10.62 -20.28 -9.39
N VAL A 88 -10.56 -19.47 -10.45
CA VAL A 88 -10.55 -19.95 -11.84
C VAL A 88 -9.14 -20.02 -12.44
N ALA A 89 -8.13 -19.55 -11.72
CA ALA A 89 -6.73 -19.69 -12.10
C ALA A 89 -6.27 -21.14 -11.90
N ARG A 90 -5.18 -21.52 -12.57
CA ARG A 90 -4.64 -22.89 -12.50
C ARG A 90 -3.18 -22.87 -12.09
N GLU A 91 -2.86 -23.70 -11.11
CA GLU A 91 -1.49 -23.97 -10.70
C GLU A 91 -0.64 -24.49 -11.86
N GLY A 92 0.62 -24.07 -11.90
CA GLY A 92 1.57 -24.37 -12.96
C GLY A 92 1.46 -23.47 -14.19
N GLN A 93 0.46 -22.59 -14.28
CA GLN A 93 0.36 -21.62 -15.38
C GLN A 93 1.24 -20.40 -15.10
N CYS A 94 2.45 -20.43 -15.64
CA CYS A 94 3.41 -19.33 -15.49
C CYS A 94 3.12 -18.13 -16.40
N ASP A 95 2.59 -18.37 -17.60
CA ASP A 95 2.38 -17.36 -18.62
C ASP A 95 0.90 -17.19 -18.95
N GLY A 96 0.36 -16.00 -18.70
CA GLY A 96 -1.04 -15.70 -19.01
C GLY A 96 -2.01 -16.60 -18.25
N GLY A 97 -3.04 -17.10 -18.94
CA GLY A 97 -4.05 -18.00 -18.37
C GLY A 97 -5.34 -17.32 -17.90
N GLN A 98 -6.28 -18.14 -17.43
CA GLN A 98 -7.52 -17.66 -16.80
C GLN A 98 -7.23 -17.12 -15.39
N GLY A 99 -8.09 -16.24 -14.90
CA GLY A 99 -8.03 -15.77 -13.51
C GLY A 99 -7.35 -14.43 -13.27
N ARG A 100 -6.78 -13.79 -14.29
CA ARG A 100 -6.26 -12.41 -14.15
C ARG A 100 -7.36 -11.41 -13.79
N TYR A 101 -8.42 -11.38 -14.60
CA TYR A 101 -9.51 -10.42 -14.49
C TYR A 101 -10.46 -10.78 -13.34
N ASN A 102 -11.29 -9.83 -12.89
CA ASN A 102 -12.37 -10.14 -11.94
C ASN A 102 -13.48 -10.97 -12.62
N ALA A 103 -14.50 -11.38 -11.86
CA ALA A 103 -15.62 -12.18 -12.39
C ALA A 103 -16.40 -11.52 -13.55
N ARG A 104 -16.26 -10.20 -13.75
CA ARG A 104 -16.88 -9.45 -14.86
C ARG A 104 -15.93 -9.19 -16.03
N GLY A 105 -14.73 -9.77 -16.02
CA GLY A 105 -13.73 -9.60 -17.08
C GLY A 105 -12.99 -8.26 -17.06
N PHE A 106 -13.03 -7.52 -15.96
CA PHE A 106 -12.30 -6.25 -15.81
C PHE A 106 -10.92 -6.46 -15.17
N ASP A 107 -9.91 -5.74 -15.67
CA ASP A 107 -8.60 -5.65 -15.02
C ASP A 107 -8.70 -4.64 -13.89
N LEU A 108 -8.61 -5.11 -12.64
CA LEU A 108 -8.72 -4.26 -11.45
C LEU A 108 -7.58 -3.23 -11.39
N ASN A 109 -6.39 -3.57 -11.89
CA ASN A 109 -5.25 -2.65 -11.99
C ASN A 109 -5.32 -1.76 -13.26
N ARG A 110 -6.52 -1.58 -13.81
CA ARG A 110 -6.87 -0.56 -14.81
C ARG A 110 -8.18 0.14 -14.47
N ASN A 111 -8.70 -0.03 -13.25
CA ASN A 111 -10.05 0.36 -12.86
C ASN A 111 -10.09 1.51 -11.84
N PHE A 112 -8.94 1.94 -11.33
CA PHE A 112 -8.85 3.11 -10.45
C PHE A 112 -8.90 4.43 -11.25
N PRO A 113 -9.30 5.54 -10.62
CA PRO A 113 -9.07 6.87 -11.18
C PRO A 113 -7.60 7.06 -11.58
N ASP A 114 -7.36 7.79 -12.67
CA ASP A 114 -6.02 8.03 -13.18
C ASP A 114 -5.70 9.53 -13.17
N TYR A 115 -4.47 9.86 -12.79
CA TYR A 115 -4.05 11.24 -12.59
C TYR A 115 -3.87 12.00 -13.91
N PHE A 116 -3.43 11.32 -14.96
CA PHE A 116 -3.07 11.95 -16.24
C PHE A 116 -4.21 11.90 -17.25
N LYS A 117 -5.05 10.87 -17.20
CA LYS A 117 -6.13 10.61 -18.17
C LYS A 117 -7.41 10.31 -17.44
N GLN A 118 -8.54 10.73 -18.00
CA GLN A 118 -9.83 10.34 -17.45
C GLN A 118 -10.05 8.84 -17.68
N ASN A 119 -10.13 8.05 -16.59
CA ASN A 119 -10.48 6.65 -16.67
C ASN A 119 -12.01 6.46 -16.65
N ASN A 120 -12.59 6.19 -17.81
CA ASN A 120 -14.04 6.03 -17.99
C ASN A 120 -14.53 4.58 -17.81
N LYS A 121 -13.69 3.67 -17.32
CA LYS A 121 -14.12 2.29 -17.08
C LYS A 121 -15.15 2.23 -15.96
N ARG A 122 -16.12 1.33 -16.10
CA ARG A 122 -17.13 1.05 -15.07
C ARG A 122 -16.43 0.55 -13.79
N GLY A 123 -16.72 1.19 -12.65
CA GLY A 123 -16.24 0.74 -11.34
C GLY A 123 -16.65 -0.70 -11.04
N GLN A 124 -15.72 -1.45 -10.46
CA GLN A 124 -15.94 -2.82 -10.02
C GLN A 124 -16.07 -2.87 -8.50
N PRO A 125 -16.87 -3.80 -7.94
CA PRO A 125 -17.04 -3.92 -6.49
C PRO A 125 -15.72 -4.03 -5.73
N GLU A 126 -14.75 -4.77 -6.26
CA GLU A 126 -13.44 -4.94 -5.63
C GLU A 126 -12.65 -3.62 -5.59
N THR A 127 -12.67 -2.87 -6.69
CA THR A 127 -12.03 -1.54 -6.77
C THR A 127 -12.72 -0.54 -5.86
N ASP A 128 -14.05 -0.51 -5.85
CA ASP A 128 -14.84 0.42 -5.04
C ASP A 128 -14.63 0.15 -3.54
N ALA A 129 -14.59 -1.13 -3.16
CA ALA A 129 -14.26 -1.59 -1.81
C ALA A 129 -12.88 -1.08 -1.35
N VAL A 130 -11.84 -1.26 -2.17
CA VAL A 130 -10.48 -0.84 -1.83
C VAL A 130 -10.36 0.69 -1.78
N LYS A 131 -11.02 1.43 -2.68
CA LYS A 131 -11.06 2.90 -2.61
C LYS A 131 -11.71 3.38 -1.32
N GLU A 132 -12.84 2.77 -0.94
CA GLU A 132 -13.53 3.13 0.29
C GLU A 132 -12.67 2.81 1.52
N TRP A 133 -11.98 1.66 1.54
CA TRP A 133 -11.04 1.31 2.59
C TRP A 133 -9.90 2.32 2.72
N ILE A 134 -9.24 2.66 1.61
CA ILE A 134 -8.15 3.66 1.58
C ILE A 134 -8.65 5.04 2.04
N SER A 135 -9.92 5.38 1.78
CA SER A 135 -10.48 6.66 2.20
C SER A 135 -10.74 6.79 3.70
N LYS A 136 -10.81 5.66 4.43
CA LYS A 136 -11.16 5.62 5.86
C LYS A 136 -9.94 5.60 6.78
N ILE A 137 -8.78 5.21 6.26
CA ILE A 137 -7.57 5.01 7.04
C ILE A 137 -6.43 5.77 6.37
N GLN A 138 -5.69 6.54 7.15
CA GLN A 138 -4.55 7.30 6.63
C GLN A 138 -3.33 6.39 6.51
N PHE A 139 -3.28 5.63 5.43
CA PHE A 139 -2.14 4.76 5.13
C PHE A 139 -0.90 5.56 4.75
N VAL A 140 0.22 5.26 5.40
CA VAL A 140 1.52 5.92 5.17
C VAL A 140 2.28 5.26 4.03
N LEU A 141 2.36 3.94 4.07
CA LEU A 141 3.13 3.11 3.14
C LEU A 141 2.30 1.91 2.67
N SER A 142 2.48 1.51 1.42
CA SER A 142 1.76 0.38 0.82
C SER A 142 2.63 -0.44 -0.12
N GLY A 143 2.37 -1.75 -0.20
CA GLY A 143 2.91 -2.60 -1.26
C GLY A 143 1.80 -3.33 -2.01
N GLY A 144 1.79 -3.22 -3.35
CA GLY A 144 0.90 -3.99 -4.22
C GLY A 144 1.64 -5.19 -4.82
N LEU A 145 1.25 -6.42 -4.47
CA LEU A 145 1.98 -7.64 -4.82
C LEU A 145 1.44 -8.30 -6.09
N HIS A 146 2.35 -8.58 -7.02
CA HIS A 146 2.09 -9.08 -8.37
C HIS A 146 3.02 -10.24 -8.75
N GLY A 147 2.76 -10.83 -9.92
CA GLY A 147 3.60 -11.85 -10.56
C GLY A 147 3.60 -11.76 -12.08
N GLY A 148 4.65 -12.29 -12.69
CA GLY A 148 4.94 -12.23 -14.12
C GLY A 148 6.27 -11.55 -14.44
N ALA A 149 6.87 -10.89 -13.45
CA ALA A 149 8.22 -10.34 -13.50
C ALA A 149 8.90 -10.49 -12.12
N LEU A 150 10.17 -10.06 -12.02
CA LEU A 150 10.90 -9.99 -10.77
C LEU A 150 11.55 -8.61 -10.63
N VAL A 151 10.80 -7.65 -10.10
CA VAL A 151 11.19 -6.23 -10.01
C VAL A 151 10.31 -5.47 -9.01
N ALA A 152 10.87 -4.48 -8.32
CA ALA A 152 10.08 -3.47 -7.61
C ALA A 152 9.81 -2.26 -8.54
N SER A 153 8.57 -2.14 -9.01
CA SER A 153 8.10 -1.03 -9.85
C SER A 153 7.59 0.11 -8.98
N TYR A 154 7.96 1.35 -9.30
CA TYR A 154 7.54 2.53 -8.55
C TYR A 154 6.90 3.61 -9.44
N PRO A 155 6.05 4.49 -8.85
CA PRO A 155 5.34 5.53 -9.56
C PRO A 155 6.20 6.50 -10.40
N PHE A 156 5.62 7.15 -11.40
CA PHE A 156 4.26 6.92 -11.90
C PHE A 156 4.19 5.74 -12.87
N ASP A 157 3.05 5.06 -12.88
CA ASP A 157 2.73 3.99 -13.84
C ASP A 157 2.29 4.54 -15.20
N ASN A 158 1.78 5.78 -15.25
CA ASN A 158 1.32 6.42 -16.49
C ASN A 158 2.09 7.69 -16.82
N THR A 159 1.92 8.18 -18.04
CA THR A 159 2.52 9.42 -18.54
C THR A 159 1.44 10.44 -18.90
N PRO A 160 1.70 11.76 -18.79
CA PRO A 160 0.87 12.78 -19.43
C PRO A 160 0.68 12.50 -20.93
N ASN A 161 -0.50 12.82 -21.48
CA ASN A 161 -0.71 12.77 -22.93
C ASN A 161 0.24 13.76 -23.62
N SER A 162 1.28 13.26 -24.31
CA SER A 162 2.04 14.07 -25.27
C SER A 162 1.40 13.95 -26.65
N ILE A 163 1.11 15.09 -27.28
CA ILE A 163 0.68 15.18 -28.69
C ILE A 163 1.73 14.57 -29.64
N PHE A 164 2.99 14.46 -29.18
CA PHE A 164 4.13 13.88 -29.90
C PHE A 164 4.77 12.76 -29.09
N GLN A 165 3.97 11.77 -28.67
CA GLN A 165 4.52 10.61 -27.98
C GLN A 165 5.32 9.77 -28.99
N SER A 166 6.64 9.95 -28.99
CA SER A 166 7.54 8.90 -29.46
C SER A 166 7.21 7.64 -28.65
N TYR A 167 7.10 6.50 -29.33
CA TYR A 167 6.83 5.16 -28.78
C TYR A 167 7.89 4.66 -27.77
N SER A 168 8.72 5.53 -27.21
CA SER A 168 9.76 5.23 -26.23
C SER A 168 9.20 5.30 -24.81
N SER A 169 9.24 4.19 -24.08
CA SER A 169 8.93 4.08 -22.65
C SER A 169 9.88 4.95 -21.80
N ALA A 170 9.58 6.25 -21.70
CA ALA A 170 10.33 7.20 -20.90
C ALA A 170 9.80 7.21 -19.45
N PRO A 171 10.67 7.45 -18.45
CA PRO A 171 10.24 7.50 -17.06
C PRO A 171 9.29 8.68 -16.79
N SER A 172 8.25 8.41 -15.99
CA SER A 172 7.29 9.40 -15.49
C SER A 172 7.55 9.61 -14.00
N LEU A 173 8.30 10.66 -13.67
CA LEU A 173 8.82 10.86 -12.31
C LEU A 173 7.78 11.51 -11.40
N THR A 174 7.69 11.03 -10.15
CA THR A 174 6.93 11.71 -9.09
C THR A 174 7.73 12.85 -8.46
N PRO A 175 7.07 13.80 -7.79
CA PRO A 175 7.74 14.77 -6.93
C PRO A 175 8.52 14.13 -5.75
N ASP A 176 8.21 12.89 -5.38
CA ASP A 176 8.91 12.09 -4.37
C ASP A 176 9.73 10.93 -4.98
N ASN A 177 10.23 11.11 -6.21
CA ASN A 177 10.94 10.05 -6.94
C ASN A 177 12.17 9.52 -6.18
N ASP A 178 12.85 10.36 -5.41
CA ASP A 178 13.95 9.97 -4.54
C ASP A 178 13.50 8.95 -3.48
N ILE A 179 12.34 9.18 -2.85
CA ILE A 179 11.77 8.28 -1.84
C ILE A 179 11.30 6.99 -2.49
N PHE A 180 10.59 7.07 -3.61
CA PHE A 180 10.09 5.89 -4.29
C PHE A 180 11.20 4.96 -4.79
N LYS A 181 12.28 5.54 -5.33
CA LYS A 181 13.48 4.76 -5.68
C LYS A 181 14.09 4.11 -4.45
N HIS A 182 14.20 4.83 -3.34
CA HIS A 182 14.69 4.29 -2.07
C HIS A 182 13.81 3.13 -1.57
N LEU A 183 12.49 3.28 -1.54
CA LEU A 183 11.54 2.24 -1.12
C LEU A 183 11.64 0.98 -2.00
N ALA A 184 11.73 1.15 -3.32
CA ALA A 184 11.91 0.05 -4.26
C ALA A 184 13.25 -0.67 -4.04
N LEU A 185 14.33 0.09 -3.82
CA LEU A 185 15.66 -0.45 -3.51
C LEU A 185 15.69 -1.17 -2.16
N THR A 186 14.99 -0.66 -1.14
CA THR A 186 14.87 -1.35 0.16
C THR A 186 14.28 -2.74 -0.01
N TYR A 187 13.27 -2.90 -0.86
CA TYR A 187 12.73 -4.23 -1.15
C TYR A 187 13.73 -5.08 -1.96
N SER A 188 14.19 -4.55 -3.10
CA SER A 188 15.02 -5.28 -4.05
C SER A 188 16.35 -5.73 -3.44
N ASN A 189 17.07 -4.85 -2.73
CA ASN A 189 18.38 -5.14 -2.15
C ASN A 189 18.33 -6.24 -1.08
N ASN A 190 17.20 -6.41 -0.40
CA ASN A 190 16.99 -7.46 0.58
C ASN A 190 16.46 -8.76 -0.03
N HIS A 191 16.14 -8.77 -1.33
CA HIS A 191 15.71 -9.95 -2.05
C HIS A 191 16.91 -10.52 -2.84
N PRO A 192 17.32 -11.78 -2.62
CA PRO A 192 18.60 -12.32 -3.10
C PRO A 192 18.71 -12.40 -4.64
N VAL A 193 17.58 -12.61 -5.32
CA VAL A 193 17.51 -12.71 -6.79
C VAL A 193 17.10 -11.39 -7.45
N MET A 194 16.07 -10.69 -6.96
CA MET A 194 15.57 -9.44 -7.57
C MET A 194 16.68 -8.39 -7.73
N ARG A 195 17.53 -8.19 -6.72
CA ARG A 195 18.66 -7.24 -6.76
C ARG A 195 19.60 -7.42 -7.96
N ARG A 196 19.66 -8.63 -8.54
CA ARG A 196 20.54 -8.93 -9.68
C ARG A 196 20.00 -8.33 -10.98
N GLY A 197 18.73 -7.92 -10.99
CA GLY A 197 18.10 -7.26 -12.12
C GLY A 197 17.88 -8.14 -13.34
N MET A 198 18.01 -9.46 -13.18
CA MET A 198 17.92 -10.40 -14.31
C MET A 198 16.49 -10.48 -14.83
N ALA A 199 16.35 -10.37 -16.14
CA ALA A 199 15.06 -10.51 -16.80
C ALA A 199 14.54 -11.95 -16.69
N CYS A 200 13.22 -12.09 -16.51
CA CYS A 200 12.56 -13.40 -16.43
C CYS A 200 12.62 -14.20 -17.73
N LYS A 201 12.71 -13.52 -18.87
CA LYS A 201 12.74 -14.14 -20.21
C LYS A 201 13.91 -13.61 -21.01
N ALA A 202 14.57 -14.50 -21.73
CA ALA A 202 15.62 -14.13 -22.68
C ALA A 202 15.06 -13.11 -23.70
N GLY A 203 15.84 -12.06 -23.99
CA GLY A 203 15.45 -11.01 -24.92
C GLY A 203 14.51 -9.94 -24.36
N THR A 204 14.14 -9.99 -23.07
CA THR A 204 13.43 -8.89 -22.40
C THR A 204 14.41 -7.99 -21.63
N PRO A 205 14.12 -6.68 -21.47
CA PRO A 205 15.00 -5.78 -20.74
C PRO A 205 15.21 -6.24 -19.29
N ALA A 206 16.46 -6.18 -18.85
CA ALA A 206 16.83 -6.33 -17.45
C ALA A 206 16.41 -5.07 -16.65
N PHE A 207 16.19 -5.24 -15.36
CA PHE A 207 15.85 -4.16 -14.44
C PHE A 207 17.06 -3.87 -13.56
N SER A 208 17.88 -2.86 -13.90
CA SER A 208 19.05 -2.53 -13.07
C SER A 208 18.67 -2.43 -11.60
N ASP A 209 19.46 -3.07 -10.74
CA ASP A 209 19.25 -3.11 -9.28
C ASP A 209 17.89 -3.69 -8.85
N GLY A 210 17.20 -4.39 -9.75
CA GLY A 210 15.88 -4.98 -9.50
C GLY A 210 14.75 -3.97 -9.32
N ILE A 211 14.90 -2.75 -9.84
CA ILE A 211 13.86 -1.70 -9.73
C ILE A 211 13.51 -1.12 -11.10
N THR A 212 12.31 -0.54 -11.24
CA THR A 212 11.92 0.20 -12.44
C THR A 212 10.90 1.30 -12.15
N ASN A 213 10.91 2.38 -12.92
CA ASN A 213 9.76 3.27 -12.97
C ASN A 213 8.65 2.60 -13.78
N GLY A 214 7.40 2.67 -13.32
CA GLY A 214 6.27 1.98 -13.95
C GLY A 214 6.07 2.37 -15.41
N ALA A 215 6.00 3.68 -15.70
CA ALA A 215 5.85 4.19 -17.06
C ALA A 215 7.06 3.89 -17.97
N ALA A 216 8.28 3.86 -17.43
CA ALA A 216 9.48 3.46 -18.17
C ALA A 216 9.48 1.98 -18.55
N TRP A 217 8.82 1.14 -17.75
CA TRP A 217 8.63 -0.27 -18.10
C TRP A 217 7.52 -0.40 -19.15
N TYR A 218 6.30 0.01 -18.80
CA TYR A 218 5.20 0.18 -19.74
C TYR A 218 4.12 1.10 -19.14
N PRO A 219 3.62 2.10 -19.89
CA PRO A 219 2.56 2.96 -19.39
C PRO A 219 1.25 2.21 -19.09
N LEU A 220 0.68 2.45 -17.93
CA LEU A 220 -0.51 1.80 -17.39
C LEU A 220 -1.49 2.86 -16.89
N THR A 221 -2.72 2.87 -17.42
CA THR A 221 -3.77 3.80 -16.98
C THR A 221 -4.67 3.19 -15.91
N GLY A 222 -4.92 3.92 -14.83
CA GLY A 222 -5.88 3.57 -13.78
C GLY A 222 -5.39 2.48 -12.83
N GLY A 223 -4.11 2.53 -12.46
CA GLY A 223 -3.49 1.64 -11.50
C GLY A 223 -3.76 2.04 -10.05
N MET A 224 -3.73 1.06 -9.15
CA MET A 224 -3.91 1.28 -7.71
C MET A 224 -2.73 2.04 -7.09
N GLN A 225 -1.52 1.81 -7.61
CA GLN A 225 -0.28 2.40 -7.12
C GLN A 225 -0.31 3.93 -7.19
N ASP A 226 -0.58 4.47 -8.38
CA ASP A 226 -0.69 5.92 -8.60
C ASP A 226 -1.90 6.52 -7.85
N PHE A 227 -2.99 5.77 -7.71
CA PHE A 227 -4.18 6.21 -6.97
C PHE A 227 -3.88 6.46 -5.49
N ASN A 228 -3.18 5.53 -4.82
CA ASN A 228 -2.79 5.67 -3.42
C ASN A 228 -1.99 6.94 -3.17
N TYR A 229 -1.00 7.20 -4.03
CA TYR A 229 -0.09 8.33 -3.88
C TYR A 229 -0.78 9.66 -4.17
N VAL A 230 -1.48 9.78 -5.30
CA VAL A 230 -2.03 11.06 -5.75
C VAL A 230 -3.21 11.52 -4.90
N TRP A 231 -4.10 10.62 -4.48
CA TRP A 231 -5.32 10.99 -3.76
C TRP A 231 -5.14 11.04 -2.24
N TYR A 232 -4.24 10.24 -1.69
CA TYR A 232 -4.13 10.07 -0.23
C TYR A 232 -2.71 10.29 0.31
N GLY A 233 -1.73 10.49 -0.56
CA GLY A 233 -0.33 10.65 -0.16
C GLY A 233 0.33 9.37 0.34
N CYS A 234 -0.36 8.22 0.25
CA CYS A 234 0.13 6.90 0.62
C CYS A 234 1.17 6.43 -0.41
N MET A 235 2.37 6.10 0.03
CA MET A 235 3.44 5.68 -0.88
C MET A 235 3.29 4.20 -1.20
N GLU A 236 2.66 3.87 -2.34
CA GLU A 236 2.54 2.49 -2.82
C GLU A 236 3.64 2.14 -3.83
N VAL A 237 4.26 0.97 -3.66
CA VAL A 237 5.21 0.36 -4.61
C VAL A 237 4.63 -0.97 -5.09
N THR A 238 4.67 -1.21 -6.40
CA THR A 238 4.29 -2.50 -7.00
C THR A 238 5.46 -3.47 -6.94
N LEU A 239 5.24 -4.63 -6.33
CA LEU A 239 6.25 -5.66 -6.09
C LEU A 239 5.93 -6.89 -6.94
N GLU A 240 6.70 -7.10 -8.01
CA GLU A 240 6.61 -8.28 -8.87
C GLU A 240 7.50 -9.38 -8.31
N LEU A 241 6.89 -10.44 -7.76
CA LEU A 241 7.60 -11.36 -6.84
C LEU A 241 8.10 -12.64 -7.51
N SER A 242 7.67 -12.90 -8.75
CA SER A 242 7.88 -14.18 -9.40
C SER A 242 7.74 -14.08 -10.90
N CYS A 243 8.65 -14.68 -11.65
CA CYS A 243 8.53 -14.78 -13.10
C CYS A 243 7.33 -15.65 -13.52
N CYS A 244 7.11 -16.76 -12.81
CA CYS A 244 5.94 -17.60 -12.99
C CYS A 244 4.77 -17.05 -12.19
N LYS A 245 3.65 -16.72 -12.86
CA LYS A 245 2.48 -16.13 -12.19
C LYS A 245 1.83 -17.05 -11.14
N TYR A 246 1.66 -18.32 -11.49
CA TYR A 246 1.10 -19.34 -10.62
C TYR A 246 2.02 -20.57 -10.57
N PRO A 247 3.14 -20.52 -9.81
CA PRO A 247 4.06 -21.64 -9.68
C PRO A 247 3.44 -22.78 -8.84
N PRO A 248 3.99 -24.01 -8.94
CA PRO A 248 3.61 -25.12 -8.06
C PRO A 248 3.85 -24.80 -6.59
N ALA A 249 2.97 -25.29 -5.72
CA ALA A 249 3.00 -25.09 -4.27
C ALA A 249 4.31 -25.55 -3.61
N SER A 250 5.01 -26.51 -4.23
CA SER A 250 6.33 -26.97 -3.78
C SER A 250 7.41 -25.87 -3.79
N GLU A 251 7.22 -24.80 -4.57
CA GLU A 251 8.15 -23.66 -4.63
C GLU A 251 7.87 -22.59 -3.57
N LEU A 252 6.71 -22.63 -2.88
CA LEU A 252 6.33 -21.62 -1.89
C LEU A 252 7.36 -21.41 -0.77
N PRO A 253 8.02 -22.46 -0.20
CA PRO A 253 9.05 -22.25 0.82
C PRO A 253 10.22 -21.40 0.33
N LYS A 254 10.61 -21.55 -0.95
CA LYS A 254 11.66 -20.75 -1.58
C LYS A 254 11.21 -19.30 -1.71
N PHE A 255 10.03 -19.05 -2.25
CA PHE A 255 9.51 -17.67 -2.38
C PHE A 255 9.41 -16.98 -1.02
N TRP A 256 8.99 -17.70 0.03
CA TRP A 256 8.95 -17.16 1.38
C TRP A 256 10.34 -16.76 1.87
N GLU A 257 11.34 -17.64 1.74
CA GLU A 257 12.69 -17.33 2.21
C GLU A 257 13.30 -16.14 1.46
N GLU A 258 13.09 -16.06 0.15
CA GLU A 258 13.61 -14.95 -0.67
C GLU A 258 12.94 -13.60 -0.37
N ASN A 259 11.68 -13.59 0.09
CA ASN A 259 10.90 -12.36 0.26
C ASN A 259 10.70 -11.92 1.72
N ARG A 260 10.86 -12.82 2.70
CA ARG A 260 10.55 -12.56 4.12
C ARG A 260 11.24 -11.28 4.62
N MET A 261 12.55 -11.15 4.42
CA MET A 261 13.30 -9.99 4.90
C MET A 261 12.93 -8.70 4.15
N SER A 262 12.72 -8.77 2.83
CA SER A 262 12.27 -7.62 2.04
C SER A 262 10.91 -7.11 2.48
N LEU A 263 9.95 -8.01 2.73
CA LEU A 263 8.60 -7.66 3.20
C LEU A 263 8.64 -6.93 4.54
N VAL A 264 9.43 -7.42 5.50
CA VAL A 264 9.50 -6.83 6.84
C VAL A 264 10.25 -5.49 6.79
N LYS A 265 11.40 -5.41 6.12
CA LYS A 265 12.19 -4.18 6.03
C LYS A 265 11.47 -3.07 5.28
N PHE A 266 10.72 -3.41 4.22
CA PHE A 266 9.89 -2.44 3.52
C PHE A 266 8.87 -1.79 4.46
N LEU A 267 8.14 -2.57 5.26
CA LEU A 267 7.16 -2.01 6.22
C LEU A 267 7.81 -1.07 7.24
N ALA A 268 9.04 -1.36 7.65
CA ALA A 268 9.77 -0.53 8.61
C ALA A 268 10.08 0.89 8.07
N GLU A 269 10.09 1.10 6.75
CA GLU A 269 10.32 2.41 6.14
C GLU A 269 9.22 3.43 6.47
N ALA A 270 8.05 2.99 6.95
CA ALA A 270 7.01 3.87 7.45
C ALA A 270 7.42 4.68 8.70
N HIS A 271 8.50 4.28 9.37
CA HIS A 271 9.03 4.91 10.60
C HIS A 271 10.14 5.93 10.34
N ARG A 272 10.40 6.31 9.09
CA ARG A 272 11.39 7.36 8.76
C ARG A 272 10.71 8.64 8.30
N GLY A 273 11.50 9.70 8.15
CA GLY A 273 11.00 11.00 7.70
C GLY A 273 10.49 11.86 8.84
N VAL A 274 9.25 12.34 8.73
CA VAL A 274 8.63 13.24 9.71
C VAL A 274 7.25 12.74 10.11
N HIS A 275 6.90 12.91 11.37
CA HIS A 275 5.56 12.67 11.89
C HIS A 275 5.25 13.68 12.99
N GLY A 276 3.97 13.81 13.36
CA GLY A 276 3.57 14.65 14.46
C GLY A 276 2.09 14.96 14.46
N PHE A 277 1.73 16.03 15.13
CA PHE A 277 0.35 16.42 15.34
C PHE A 277 0.08 17.84 14.83
N VAL A 278 -1.08 18.06 14.22
CA VAL A 278 -1.64 19.38 13.96
C VAL A 278 -2.76 19.64 14.96
N MET A 279 -2.57 20.65 15.80
CA MET A 279 -3.49 21.06 16.87
C MET A 279 -3.91 22.53 16.68
N ASP A 280 -5.05 22.93 17.24
CA ASP A 280 -5.46 24.33 17.33
C ASP A 280 -4.81 25.04 18.54
N GLU A 281 -5.03 26.35 18.68
CA GLU A 281 -4.54 27.13 19.83
C GLU A 281 -5.08 26.68 21.21
N ASN A 282 -6.13 25.85 21.25
CA ASN A 282 -6.72 25.31 22.47
C ASN A 282 -6.24 23.88 22.78
N GLY A 283 -5.38 23.31 21.92
CA GLY A 283 -4.88 21.94 22.04
C GLY A 283 -5.82 20.87 21.47
N ASN A 284 -6.85 21.24 20.70
CA ASN A 284 -7.72 20.29 20.02
C ASN A 284 -7.07 19.80 18.70
N PRO A 285 -7.24 18.52 18.33
CA PRO A 285 -6.75 18.00 17.06
C PRO A 285 -7.47 18.61 15.86
N VAL A 286 -6.70 18.97 14.83
CA VAL A 286 -7.26 19.44 13.55
C VAL A 286 -7.34 18.27 12.57
N GLU A 287 -8.54 17.71 12.44
CA GLU A 287 -8.83 16.65 11.47
C GLU A 287 -8.76 17.16 10.02
N LYS A 288 -8.21 16.34 9.11
CA LYS A 288 -8.14 16.62 7.66
C LYS A 288 -7.48 17.95 7.31
N ALA A 289 -6.56 18.44 8.14
CA ALA A 289 -5.63 19.47 7.72
C ALA A 289 -4.87 18.94 6.50
N SER A 290 -4.75 19.77 5.46
CA SER A 290 -3.97 19.46 4.27
C SER A 290 -2.51 19.86 4.51
N LEU A 291 -1.62 18.90 4.26
CA LEU A 291 -0.18 19.07 4.40
C LEU A 291 0.50 18.82 3.07
N LYS A 292 1.56 19.58 2.81
CA LYS A 292 2.40 19.40 1.62
C LYS A 292 3.83 19.80 1.94
N VAL A 293 4.80 19.01 1.48
CA VAL A 293 6.20 19.43 1.52
C VAL A 293 6.42 20.40 0.36
N LYS A 294 6.90 21.61 0.63
CA LYS A 294 7.20 22.60 -0.41
C LYS A 294 8.15 21.99 -1.44
N SER A 295 7.90 22.27 -2.72
CA SER A 295 8.52 21.62 -3.90
C SER A 295 8.11 20.17 -4.18
N ARG A 296 7.17 19.59 -3.42
CA ARG A 296 6.56 18.28 -3.72
C ARG A 296 5.06 18.44 -3.90
N ASP A 297 4.59 18.38 -5.14
CA ASP A 297 3.21 18.77 -5.49
C ASP A 297 2.14 17.70 -5.18
N VAL A 298 2.46 16.72 -4.33
CA VAL A 298 1.50 15.73 -3.80
C VAL A 298 1.37 15.92 -2.30
N GLY A 299 0.15 16.24 -1.86
CA GLY A 299 -0.18 16.46 -0.46
C GLY A 299 -0.62 15.19 0.27
N PHE A 300 -0.82 15.34 1.58
CA PHE A 300 -1.35 14.33 2.49
C PHE A 300 -2.20 15.04 3.56
N GLN A 301 -2.86 14.28 4.43
CA GLN A 301 -3.81 14.83 5.41
C GLN A 301 -3.54 14.33 6.82
N THR A 302 -4.07 15.05 7.81
CA THR A 302 -4.12 14.57 9.19
C THR A 302 -5.27 13.60 9.44
N THR A 303 -5.09 12.72 10.41
CA THR A 303 -6.14 11.85 10.95
C THR A 303 -7.16 12.65 11.77
N LYS A 304 -8.22 11.98 12.25
CA LYS A 304 -9.17 12.56 13.22
C LYS A 304 -8.54 12.99 14.55
N TYR A 305 -7.34 12.52 14.85
CA TYR A 305 -6.54 12.90 16.02
C TYR A 305 -5.47 13.95 15.70
N GLY A 306 -5.51 14.54 14.49
CA GLY A 306 -4.52 15.51 14.06
C GLY A 306 -3.17 14.91 13.71
N GLU A 307 -3.02 13.58 13.67
CA GLU A 307 -1.74 12.93 13.40
C GLU A 307 -1.40 13.01 11.91
N PHE A 308 -0.12 13.12 11.59
CA PHE A 308 0.39 12.96 10.23
C PHE A 308 1.72 12.22 10.22
N TRP A 309 2.01 11.59 9.09
CA TRP A 309 3.30 10.97 8.79
C TRP A 309 3.67 11.27 7.34
N ARG A 310 4.96 11.45 7.09
CA ARG A 310 5.51 11.55 5.75
C ARG A 310 6.89 10.93 5.69
N VAL A 311 7.01 9.86 4.92
CA VAL A 311 8.28 9.20 4.62
C VAL A 311 9.13 10.16 3.77
N LEU A 312 10.34 10.46 4.25
CA LEU A 312 11.30 11.35 3.61
C LEU A 312 12.71 10.80 3.80
N LEU A 313 13.64 11.18 2.92
CA LEU A 313 15.07 10.93 3.07
C LEU A 313 15.69 12.02 3.94
N PRO A 314 16.92 11.83 4.48
CA PRO A 314 17.60 12.87 5.21
C PRO A 314 17.76 14.14 4.37
N GLY A 315 17.46 15.29 4.97
CA GLY A 315 17.44 16.56 4.27
C GLY A 315 16.72 17.66 5.04
N VAL A 316 16.77 18.87 4.49
CA VAL A 316 16.05 20.03 5.03
C VAL A 316 14.84 20.30 4.16
N TYR A 317 13.69 20.45 4.79
CA TYR A 317 12.39 20.56 4.13
C TYR A 317 11.59 21.72 4.74
N LYS A 318 10.56 22.14 4.00
CA LYS A 318 9.57 23.09 4.48
C LYS A 318 8.18 22.46 4.34
N LEU A 319 7.43 22.41 5.44
CA LEU A 319 6.07 21.88 5.50
C LEU A 319 5.08 23.04 5.36
N GLU A 320 4.15 22.93 4.42
CA GLU A 320 2.99 23.82 4.25
C GLU A 320 1.78 23.11 4.87
N VAL A 321 1.09 23.76 5.80
CA VAL A 321 -0.10 23.24 6.49
C VAL A 321 -1.26 24.20 6.31
N TYR A 322 -2.39 23.66 5.84
CA TYR A 322 -3.63 24.37 5.60
C TYR A 322 -4.81 23.63 6.24
N ALA A 323 -5.69 24.36 6.90
CA ALA A 323 -7.00 23.85 7.30
C ALA A 323 -8.04 24.96 7.19
N ASP A 324 -9.28 24.62 6.88
CA ASP A 324 -10.35 25.61 6.77
C ASP A 324 -10.56 26.33 8.10
N SER A 325 -10.78 27.65 8.04
CA SER A 325 -10.92 28.55 9.21
C SER A 325 -9.64 28.80 10.01
N TYR A 326 -8.49 28.28 9.59
CA TYR A 326 -7.18 28.56 10.20
C TYR A 326 -6.29 29.39 9.28
N VAL A 327 -5.34 30.13 9.86
CA VAL A 327 -4.28 30.80 9.11
C VAL A 327 -3.27 29.75 8.64
N PRO A 328 -2.94 29.67 7.33
CA PRO A 328 -1.96 28.73 6.82
C PRO A 328 -0.59 28.91 7.48
N ARG A 329 0.15 27.82 7.67
CA ARG A 329 1.47 27.82 8.30
C ARG A 329 2.51 27.19 7.38
N GLU A 330 3.71 27.77 7.38
CA GLU A 330 4.91 27.15 6.81
C GLU A 330 5.93 26.93 7.93
N LEU A 331 6.53 25.74 7.99
CA LEU A 331 7.53 25.38 9.00
C LEU A 331 8.74 24.71 8.35
N ASP A 332 9.95 25.16 8.68
CA ASP A 332 11.18 24.47 8.31
C ASP A 332 11.44 23.32 9.28
N PHE A 333 11.89 22.18 8.76
CA PHE A 333 12.28 21.02 9.56
C PHE A 333 13.40 20.24 8.87
N MET A 334 14.09 19.41 9.64
CA MET A 334 15.20 18.58 9.15
C MET A 334 14.89 17.12 9.44
N VAL A 335 15.06 16.27 8.44
CA VAL A 335 15.03 14.81 8.56
C VAL A 335 16.47 14.31 8.70
N VAL A 336 16.70 13.45 9.68
CA VAL A 336 17.98 12.80 9.93
C VAL A 336 17.85 11.28 9.72
N GLU A 337 18.98 10.59 9.56
CA GLU A 337 18.98 9.13 9.33
C GLU A 337 18.73 8.34 10.63
N GLN A 338 19.00 8.95 11.79
CA GLN A 338 19.05 8.27 13.09
C GLN A 338 17.70 8.10 13.78
N HIS A 339 16.65 8.80 13.37
CA HIS A 339 15.30 8.65 13.92
C HIS A 339 14.32 9.50 13.10
N PRO A 340 13.02 9.17 13.11
CA PRO A 340 12.01 10.06 12.56
C PRO A 340 12.00 11.40 13.30
N THR A 341 11.64 12.44 12.57
CA THR A 341 11.51 13.80 13.09
C THR A 341 10.12 14.00 13.65
N LEU A 342 10.02 14.32 14.94
CA LEU A 342 8.75 14.75 15.55
C LEU A 342 8.54 16.24 15.29
N LEU A 343 7.47 16.59 14.58
CA LEU A 343 7.11 17.98 14.25
C LEU A 343 5.64 18.25 14.60
N ASN A 344 5.42 18.90 15.74
CA ASN A 344 4.08 19.35 16.12
C ASN A 344 3.80 20.75 15.55
N VAL A 345 2.58 20.95 15.07
CA VAL A 345 2.13 22.18 14.43
C VAL A 345 0.91 22.69 15.17
N THR A 346 0.95 23.96 15.60
CA THR A 346 -0.22 24.66 16.10
C THR A 346 -0.74 25.59 15.00
N LEU A 347 -1.99 25.40 14.60
CA LEU A 347 -2.72 26.32 13.73
C LEU A 347 -3.47 27.34 14.58
N HIS A 348 -3.58 28.57 14.07
CA HIS A 348 -4.30 29.65 14.72
C HIS A 348 -5.56 30.01 13.94
N SER A 349 -6.68 30.20 14.62
CA SER A 349 -7.94 30.62 13.98
C SER A 349 -7.73 31.88 13.12
N ALA A 350 -8.21 31.82 11.88
CA ALA A 350 -8.31 32.99 11.03
C ALA A 350 -9.41 33.89 11.61
N LYS A 351 -9.03 34.94 12.36
CA LYS A 351 -10.01 35.90 12.92
C LYS A 351 -10.97 36.35 11.81
N VAL A 352 -12.28 36.17 12.02
CA VAL A 352 -13.31 36.79 11.19
C VAL A 352 -13.21 38.29 11.39
N GLY A 353 -12.40 38.95 10.56
CA GLY A 353 -12.33 40.40 10.52
C GLY A 353 -13.68 40.95 10.09
N GLN A 354 -14.30 41.71 10.99
CA GLN A 354 -15.44 42.57 10.71
C GLN A 354 -15.32 43.25 9.34
N GLY A 355 -16.44 43.26 8.62
CA GLY A 355 -16.65 43.84 7.29
C GLY A 355 -15.57 44.78 6.73
N ARG A 356 -14.75 44.26 5.83
CA ARG A 356 -14.39 45.01 4.62
C ARG A 356 -15.21 44.46 3.47
N ARG A 357 -16.34 45.13 3.23
CA ARG A 357 -17.08 45.10 1.97
C ARG A 357 -16.08 45.49 0.88
N LEU A 358 -15.44 44.50 0.24
CA LEU A 358 -14.68 44.71 -0.98
C LEU A 358 -15.65 45.35 -1.97
N LYS A 359 -15.44 46.64 -2.26
CA LYS A 359 -16.14 47.31 -3.35
C LYS A 359 -15.85 46.49 -4.61
N SER A 360 -16.93 46.08 -5.27
CA SER A 360 -16.94 45.57 -6.64
C SER A 360 -16.02 46.43 -7.51
N GLY A 361 -14.84 45.91 -7.82
CA GLY A 361 -13.89 46.45 -8.78
C GLY A 361 -13.52 45.33 -9.75
N SER A 362 -13.95 45.49 -11.00
CA SER A 362 -13.60 44.77 -12.23
C SER A 362 -12.98 43.37 -12.11
N ARG A 363 -13.75 42.35 -12.55
CA ARG A 363 -13.28 40.99 -12.82
C ARG A 363 -12.10 41.02 -13.81
N HIS A 364 -10.92 40.63 -13.35
CA HIS A 364 -9.93 39.97 -14.19
C HIS A 364 -9.73 38.56 -13.61
N ARG A 365 -10.26 37.56 -14.33
CA ARG A 365 -10.14 36.14 -13.98
C ARG A 365 -8.71 35.69 -14.26
N HIS A 366 -7.90 35.54 -13.23
CA HIS A 366 -6.82 34.54 -13.26
C HIS A 366 -7.40 33.24 -12.71
N HIS A 367 -7.71 32.30 -13.62
CA HIS A 367 -8.06 30.94 -13.25
C HIS A 367 -6.80 30.22 -12.74
N VAL A 368 -6.63 30.15 -11.42
CA VAL A 368 -5.84 29.08 -10.80
C VAL A 368 -6.80 27.93 -10.55
N ARG A 369 -6.71 26.89 -11.37
CA ARG A 369 -7.59 25.71 -11.34
C ARG A 369 -7.04 24.72 -10.30
N LEU A 370 -7.31 24.98 -9.02
CA LEU A 370 -7.21 23.94 -7.98
C LEU A 370 -8.41 23.00 -8.17
N LEU A 371 -8.21 21.88 -8.86
CA LEU A 371 -9.24 20.83 -9.00
C LEU A 371 -9.10 19.85 -7.83
N TRP A 372 -9.89 20.06 -6.78
CA TRP A 372 -10.38 18.97 -5.94
C TRP A 372 -11.81 18.69 -6.41
N LYS A 373 -12.03 17.58 -7.11
CA LYS A 373 -13.40 17.11 -7.40
C LYS A 373 -13.88 16.31 -6.20
N THR A 374 -14.73 16.93 -5.39
CA THR A 374 -15.58 16.26 -4.42
C THR A 374 -16.60 15.38 -5.15
N ALA A 375 -16.72 14.12 -4.75
CA ALA A 375 -17.74 13.21 -5.25
C ALA A 375 -19.08 13.55 -4.58
N GLY A 376 -20.12 13.85 -5.39
CA GLY A 376 -21.46 14.13 -4.92
C GLY A 376 -22.52 13.51 -5.84
N SER A 377 -23.30 12.60 -5.26
CA SER A 377 -24.68 12.15 -5.55
C SER A 377 -25.15 12.00 -7.01
N VAL A 378 -25.48 10.76 -7.38
CA VAL A 378 -26.18 10.40 -8.62
C VAL A 378 -27.68 10.49 -8.39
N THR A 379 -28.36 11.36 -9.14
CA THR A 379 -29.81 11.29 -9.35
C THR A 379 -30.11 10.68 -10.72
N THR A 380 -31.02 9.71 -10.70
CA THR A 380 -31.55 8.93 -11.83
C THR A 380 -32.56 9.70 -12.68
N LEU A 381 -32.70 9.29 -13.96
CA LEU A 381 -33.90 9.14 -14.84
C LEU A 381 -33.56 9.45 -16.34
N PRO A 382 -34.34 9.01 -17.36
CA PRO A 382 -34.20 7.68 -17.98
C PRO A 382 -34.10 7.69 -19.54
N HIS A 383 -33.80 6.49 -20.08
CA HIS A 383 -34.12 5.93 -21.41
C HIS A 383 -34.14 6.80 -22.68
N ALA A 384 -33.32 6.39 -23.66
CA ALA A 384 -33.72 6.31 -25.06
C ALA A 384 -32.98 5.14 -25.76
N GLU A 385 -33.76 4.19 -26.27
CA GLU A 385 -33.34 3.14 -27.20
C GLU A 385 -33.04 3.74 -28.58
N VAL A 386 -31.98 3.28 -29.25
CA VAL A 386 -31.98 3.14 -30.71
C VAL A 386 -31.15 1.90 -31.08
N SER A 387 -31.83 0.96 -31.73
CA SER A 387 -31.29 -0.21 -32.40
C SER A 387 -30.86 0.12 -33.84
N SER A 388 -29.89 -0.63 -34.36
CA SER A 388 -29.87 -1.26 -35.71
C SER A 388 -28.45 -1.34 -36.32
N HIS A 389 -28.01 -2.58 -36.53
CA HIS A 389 -27.11 -3.04 -37.61
C HIS A 389 -27.88 -3.06 -38.96
N PRO A 390 -27.32 -3.50 -40.13
CA PRO A 390 -25.96 -3.97 -40.48
C PRO A 390 -25.42 -3.35 -41.80
N SER A 391 -24.16 -3.66 -42.20
CA SER A 391 -23.81 -4.43 -43.42
C SER A 391 -22.38 -4.20 -43.95
N ASP A 392 -21.66 -5.31 -44.09
CA ASP A 392 -20.80 -5.82 -45.18
C ASP A 392 -19.92 -4.90 -46.05
N GLY A 393 -18.68 -5.35 -46.29
CA GLY A 393 -17.83 -4.88 -47.38
C GLY A 393 -16.40 -5.44 -47.35
N GLU A 394 -16.13 -6.39 -48.24
CA GLU A 394 -14.93 -7.19 -48.45
C GLU A 394 -13.63 -6.41 -48.79
N GLY A 395 -12.48 -7.04 -48.48
CA GLY A 395 -11.48 -7.39 -49.50
C GLY A 395 -10.38 -6.38 -49.87
N GLY A 396 -9.12 -6.81 -49.75
CA GLY A 396 -8.02 -6.21 -50.52
C GLY A 396 -6.63 -6.32 -49.86
N GLY A 397 -5.89 -7.37 -50.20
CA GLY A 397 -4.50 -7.58 -49.80
C GLY A 397 -3.49 -6.61 -50.41
N GLY A 398 -2.31 -6.51 -49.78
CA GLY A 398 -1.22 -5.66 -50.25
C GLY A 398 0.11 -5.89 -49.53
N LYS A 399 0.81 -6.96 -49.94
CA LYS A 399 2.27 -7.16 -50.03
C LYS A 399 3.22 -6.61 -48.95
N VAL A 400 3.85 -7.60 -48.32
CA VAL A 400 5.22 -7.65 -47.80
C VAL A 400 6.24 -7.11 -48.82
N ILE A 401 7.21 -6.32 -48.33
CA ILE A 401 8.49 -6.08 -49.00
C ILE A 401 9.59 -6.29 -47.95
N GLU A 402 10.34 -7.37 -48.13
CA GLU A 402 11.62 -7.63 -47.48
C GLU A 402 12.69 -6.69 -48.05
N GLY A 403 13.55 -6.20 -47.16
CA GLY A 403 14.77 -5.47 -47.50
C GLY A 403 15.90 -6.03 -46.66
N ASP A 404 16.60 -7.01 -47.24
CA ASP A 404 17.83 -7.63 -46.76
C ASP A 404 19.01 -6.66 -46.83
N GLY A 405 20.00 -6.77 -45.94
CA GLY A 405 21.28 -6.08 -46.15
C GLY A 405 22.20 -5.89 -44.95
N GLY A 406 23.11 -6.85 -44.76
CA GLY A 406 24.52 -6.52 -44.56
C GLY A 406 25.03 -6.46 -43.11
N GLY A 407 25.61 -7.57 -42.67
CA GLY A 407 26.35 -7.65 -41.42
C GLY A 407 27.67 -6.87 -41.41
N ASN A 408 28.19 -6.66 -40.20
CA ASN A 408 29.62 -6.52 -39.99
C ASN A 408 30.00 -7.13 -38.64
N ARG A 409 30.93 -8.09 -38.68
CA ARG A 409 31.59 -8.71 -37.52
C ARG A 409 32.68 -7.75 -37.04
N GLY A 410 32.79 -7.60 -35.72
CA GLY A 410 33.94 -7.02 -35.06
C GLY A 410 34.22 -7.77 -33.75
N GLU A 411 35.27 -8.58 -33.77
CA GLU A 411 35.85 -9.26 -32.61
C GLU A 411 36.57 -8.27 -31.70
N ILE A 412 36.28 -8.28 -30.39
CA ILE A 412 37.17 -7.92 -29.25
C ILE A 412 36.50 -8.60 -28.04
N GLY A 413 37.11 -9.30 -27.09
CA GLY A 413 38.47 -9.58 -26.67
C GLY A 413 38.29 -10.18 -25.26
N ARG A 414 38.93 -11.31 -24.99
CA ARG A 414 38.87 -12.01 -23.70
C ARG A 414 39.56 -11.19 -22.63
N ASP A 415 38.98 -11.13 -21.43
CA ASP A 415 39.75 -11.10 -20.18
C ASP A 415 38.98 -11.90 -19.12
N GLY A 416 39.65 -12.91 -18.59
CA GLY A 416 39.21 -13.73 -17.47
C GLY A 416 39.76 -13.14 -16.16
N GLY A 417 38.91 -13.08 -15.15
CA GLY A 417 39.27 -12.78 -13.76
C GLY A 417 38.52 -13.75 -12.85
N GLU A 418 39.29 -14.46 -12.05
CA GLU A 418 38.92 -15.62 -11.23
C GLU A 418 37.81 -15.33 -10.19
N GLU A 419 36.83 -16.24 -10.12
CA GLU A 419 35.86 -16.34 -9.04
C GLU A 419 36.51 -16.94 -7.79
N GLY A 420 36.67 -16.13 -6.75
CA GLY A 420 36.90 -16.60 -5.39
C GLY A 420 35.56 -16.96 -4.73
N ALA A 421 35.31 -18.25 -4.54
CA ALA A 421 34.17 -18.76 -3.79
C ALA A 421 34.26 -18.33 -2.32
N LEU A 422 33.27 -17.58 -1.83
CA LEU A 422 33.04 -17.36 -0.40
C LEU A 422 32.03 -18.40 0.07
N THR A 423 32.49 -19.26 0.97
CA THR A 423 31.71 -20.32 1.61
C THR A 423 30.73 -19.76 2.64
N ASP A 424 29.48 -20.22 2.58
CA ASP A 424 28.42 -20.01 3.56
C ASP A 424 28.85 -20.46 4.96
N ASN A 425 29.02 -19.52 5.91
CA ASN A 425 28.91 -19.77 7.36
C ASN A 425 29.03 -18.49 8.23
N ASP A 426 28.36 -17.38 7.87
CA ASP A 426 28.33 -16.21 8.79
C ASP A 426 27.09 -15.30 8.62
N MET A 427 25.88 -15.87 8.69
CA MET A 427 24.62 -15.12 8.67
C MET A 427 23.80 -15.26 9.97
N THR A 428 24.47 -15.25 11.13
CA THR A 428 23.79 -15.24 12.44
C THR A 428 24.28 -14.11 13.34
N SER A 429 23.87 -12.88 13.02
CA SER A 429 23.62 -11.79 13.98
C SER A 429 23.10 -10.57 13.20
N GLN A 430 21.79 -10.38 13.13
CA GLN A 430 21.22 -9.16 12.54
C GLN A 430 21.31 -8.03 13.57
N GLU A 431 22.27 -7.12 13.38
CA GLU A 431 22.28 -5.85 14.11
C GLU A 431 21.10 -4.99 13.64
N LEU A 432 20.31 -4.49 14.60
CA LEU A 432 19.33 -3.44 14.39
C LEU A 432 20.01 -2.24 13.69
N PRO A 433 19.45 -1.65 12.62
CA PRO A 433 19.83 -0.35 12.11
C PRO A 433 20.18 0.62 13.25
N LYS A 434 21.21 1.48 13.10
CA LYS A 434 21.70 2.33 14.21
C LYS A 434 20.62 3.18 14.89
N TRP A 435 19.55 3.52 14.17
CA TRP A 435 18.38 4.24 14.70
C TRP A 435 17.39 3.40 15.52
N GLN A 436 17.55 2.07 15.49
CA GLN A 436 16.75 1.07 16.18
C GLN A 436 17.47 0.49 17.41
N GLN A 437 18.70 0.93 17.70
CA GLN A 437 19.43 0.58 18.92
C GLN A 437 19.11 1.53 20.09
N VAL A 438 18.18 2.48 19.90
CA VAL A 438 17.76 3.46 20.90
C VAL A 438 16.51 2.92 21.63
N GLU A 439 16.54 2.94 22.97
CA GLU A 439 15.45 2.43 23.82
C GLU A 439 14.07 3.03 23.49
N PRO A 440 12.97 2.30 23.74
CA PRO A 440 11.62 2.80 23.47
C PRO A 440 11.35 4.09 24.23
N TYR A 441 10.93 5.13 23.49
CA TYR A 441 10.45 6.37 24.09
C TYR A 441 9.16 6.10 24.88
N THR A 442 9.22 6.24 26.20
CA THR A 442 8.04 6.41 27.04
C THR A 442 7.35 7.73 26.68
N TYR A 443 6.19 7.64 26.03
CA TYR A 443 5.27 8.76 25.88
C TYR A 443 4.80 9.22 27.28
N TYR A 444 5.29 10.37 27.74
CA TYR A 444 4.67 11.08 28.85
C TYR A 444 3.43 11.82 28.33
N SER A 445 2.26 11.32 28.70
CA SER A 445 1.00 12.06 28.61
C SER A 445 1.06 13.28 29.55
N PRO A 446 0.67 14.49 29.13
CA PRO A 446 0.53 15.62 30.05
C PRO A 446 -0.72 15.42 30.92
N ALA A 447 -0.49 15.14 32.19
CA ALA A 447 -1.34 15.41 33.35
C ALA A 447 -2.86 15.12 33.25
N SER A 448 -3.26 13.96 33.77
CA SER A 448 -4.48 13.85 34.57
C SER A 448 -4.07 13.49 36.01
N GLN A 449 -4.47 14.32 36.97
CA GLN A 449 -4.17 14.20 38.40
C GLN A 449 -4.70 12.91 39.02
N ASP A 450 -3.90 12.35 39.92
CA ASP A 450 -4.17 11.40 41.02
C ASP A 450 -5.17 10.24 40.81
N ILE A 451 -4.64 9.01 40.89
CA ILE A 451 -5.06 7.95 41.84
C ILE A 451 -3.92 6.93 41.96
N THR A 452 -3.72 6.48 43.19
CA THR A 452 -2.59 5.77 43.81
C THR A 452 -2.21 4.38 43.27
N ASP A 453 -0.91 4.08 43.44
CA ASP A 453 -0.17 2.81 43.30
C ASP A 453 -0.93 1.46 43.41
N THR A 454 -0.61 0.52 42.51
CA THR A 454 -0.38 -0.92 42.81
C THR A 454 0.34 -1.64 41.64
N PRO A 455 1.18 -2.68 41.90
CA PRO A 455 2.19 -3.14 40.94
C PRO A 455 1.80 -4.36 40.08
N TYR A 456 2.33 -4.38 38.85
CA TYR A 456 2.73 -5.51 37.98
C TYR A 456 2.09 -6.92 38.20
N ARG A 457 1.24 -7.33 37.25
CA ARG A 457 0.89 -8.72 36.81
C ARG A 457 0.22 -8.57 35.43
N ASN A 458 0.45 -9.31 34.35
CA ASN A 458 0.65 -10.76 34.19
C ASN A 458 1.26 -11.07 32.79
N SER A 459 2.18 -12.03 32.74
CA SER A 459 2.71 -12.67 31.52
C SER A 459 1.82 -13.79 30.96
N LYS A 460 0.58 -13.92 31.45
CA LYS A 460 -0.34 -15.04 31.12
C LYS A 460 -1.40 -14.71 30.08
N ASP A 461 -1.74 -13.42 29.87
CA ASP A 461 -2.77 -13.04 28.89
C ASP A 461 -2.27 -13.16 27.45
N ASN A 462 -0.98 -12.88 27.21
CA ASN A 462 -0.38 -13.03 25.88
C ASN A 462 -0.38 -14.48 25.36
N ALA A 463 -0.24 -15.48 26.24
CA ALA A 463 -0.27 -16.88 25.83
C ALA A 463 -1.66 -17.36 25.40
N TYR A 464 -2.72 -16.75 25.93
CA TYR A 464 -4.10 -17.11 25.59
C TYR A 464 -4.53 -16.51 24.24
N HIS A 465 -4.09 -15.29 23.93
CA HIS A 465 -4.40 -14.62 22.66
C HIS A 465 -3.67 -15.22 21.43
N ILE A 466 -2.49 -15.83 21.63
CA ILE A 466 -1.71 -16.48 20.56
C ILE A 466 -2.37 -17.77 20.05
N ARG A 467 -3.02 -18.54 20.94
CA ARG A 467 -3.68 -19.80 20.56
C ARG A 467 -4.89 -19.56 19.66
N VAL A 468 -5.64 -18.48 19.91
CA VAL A 468 -6.77 -18.05 19.08
C VAL A 468 -6.33 -17.73 17.65
N ALA A 469 -5.13 -17.16 17.46
CA ALA A 469 -4.64 -16.79 16.12
C ALA A 469 -4.25 -18.00 15.25
N GLN A 470 -3.73 -19.08 15.85
CA GLN A 470 -3.38 -20.32 15.13
C GLN A 470 -4.63 -21.09 14.69
N ASP A 471 -5.61 -21.26 15.59
CA ASP A 471 -6.88 -21.91 15.25
C ASP A 471 -7.65 -21.09 14.18
N THR A 472 -7.57 -19.76 14.26
CA THR A 472 -8.13 -18.86 13.22
C THR A 472 -7.44 -19.07 11.87
N LEU A 473 -6.14 -19.35 11.82
CA LEU A 473 -5.39 -19.50 10.56
C LEU A 473 -5.75 -20.80 9.81
N ASP A 474 -5.97 -21.89 10.54
CA ASP A 474 -6.37 -23.19 9.96
C ASP A 474 -7.85 -23.21 9.54
N ASP A 475 -8.72 -22.52 10.28
CA ASP A 475 -10.10 -22.27 9.87
C ASP A 475 -10.17 -21.29 8.69
N TRP A 476 -9.25 -20.34 8.61
CA TRP A 476 -9.15 -19.38 7.51
C TRP A 476 -8.64 -20.03 6.22
N ARG A 477 -7.64 -20.92 6.29
CA ARG A 477 -7.25 -21.75 5.13
C ARG A 477 -8.41 -22.62 4.65
N ARG A 478 -9.32 -23.04 5.53
CA ARG A 478 -10.54 -23.77 5.17
C ARG A 478 -11.60 -22.84 4.54
N SER A 479 -11.79 -21.63 5.08
CA SER A 479 -12.73 -20.63 4.55
C SER A 479 -12.34 -20.16 3.14
N LEU A 480 -11.06 -19.85 2.91
CA LEU A 480 -10.56 -19.51 1.58
C LEU A 480 -10.70 -20.64 0.55
N ARG A 481 -10.60 -21.90 0.98
CA ARG A 481 -10.71 -23.08 0.10
C ARG A 481 -12.15 -23.46 -0.23
N ASN A 482 -13.11 -23.15 0.66
CA ASN A 482 -14.46 -23.71 0.55
C ASN A 482 -15.53 -22.74 0.03
N GLY A 483 -15.27 -21.44 -0.10
CA GLY A 483 -16.22 -20.49 -0.70
C GLY A 483 -17.67 -20.60 -0.18
N ALA A 484 -17.86 -20.91 1.12
CA ALA A 484 -19.14 -21.38 1.63
C ALA A 484 -19.95 -20.26 2.31
N LYS A 485 -21.12 -20.02 1.73
CA LYS A 485 -22.28 -19.34 2.32
C LYS A 485 -22.82 -20.18 3.49
N ASP A 486 -22.38 -19.95 4.73
CA ASP A 486 -23.22 -20.05 5.95
C ASP A 486 -22.37 -19.95 7.22
N ILE A 487 -22.33 -18.77 7.83
CA ILE A 487 -21.80 -18.57 9.20
C ILE A 487 -22.93 -18.71 10.26
N GLN A 488 -24.20 -18.84 9.85
CA GLN A 488 -25.30 -18.96 10.82
C GLN A 488 -25.32 -20.31 11.58
N SER A 489 -24.58 -21.32 11.15
CA SER A 489 -24.48 -22.60 11.86
C SER A 489 -23.42 -22.63 12.98
N LEU A 490 -22.59 -21.60 13.14
CA LEU A 490 -21.49 -21.57 14.12
C LEU A 490 -21.79 -20.77 15.40
N ILE A 491 -22.99 -20.20 15.52
CA ILE A 491 -23.41 -19.40 16.68
C ILE A 491 -23.49 -20.19 18.02
N PRO A 492 -23.71 -21.52 18.09
CA PRO A 492 -23.77 -22.20 19.40
C PRO A 492 -22.42 -22.41 20.11
N LEU A 493 -21.26 -22.21 19.46
CA LEU A 493 -19.95 -22.48 20.06
C LEU A 493 -19.22 -21.27 20.66
N LEU A 494 -19.79 -20.06 20.56
CA LEU A 494 -19.22 -18.83 21.12
C LEU A 494 -19.78 -18.43 22.50
N LEU A 495 -20.71 -19.22 23.07
CA LEU A 495 -21.37 -18.90 24.35
C LEU A 495 -20.79 -19.61 25.59
N HIS A 496 -19.54 -20.09 25.55
CA HIS A 496 -18.89 -20.74 26.71
C HIS A 496 -17.60 -20.06 27.19
N PHE A 497 -17.44 -18.75 26.97
CA PHE A 497 -16.32 -17.99 27.55
C PHE A 497 -16.73 -16.58 27.98
N VAL A 498 -17.58 -16.50 29.01
CA VAL A 498 -17.75 -15.30 29.84
C VAL A 498 -17.65 -15.75 31.31
N PRO A 499 -16.74 -15.23 32.15
CA PRO A 499 -16.74 -15.53 33.58
C PRO A 499 -17.92 -14.85 34.28
N PRO A 500 -18.45 -15.42 35.38
CA PRO A 500 -19.65 -14.93 36.03
C PRO A 500 -19.36 -13.61 36.77
N LEU A 501 -20.03 -12.54 36.38
CA LEU A 501 -20.11 -11.34 37.19
C LEU A 501 -21.07 -11.56 38.35
N ILE A 502 -20.57 -11.20 39.53
CA ILE A 502 -21.18 -11.34 40.85
C ILE A 502 -22.51 -10.58 40.92
N SER A 503 -23.48 -11.27 41.50
CA SER A 503 -24.78 -10.79 41.98
C SER A 503 -24.70 -9.44 42.70
N CYS A 504 -25.47 -8.46 42.25
CA CYS A 504 -26.16 -7.52 43.15
C CYS A 504 -27.51 -7.15 42.54
N HIS A 505 -28.56 -7.67 43.17
CA HIS A 505 -29.96 -7.35 42.95
C HIS A 505 -30.28 -5.93 43.46
N SER A 506 -31.35 -5.35 42.90
CA SER A 506 -32.16 -4.23 43.44
C SER A 506 -31.67 -2.81 43.12
N ILE A 507 -32.45 -1.83 42.66
CA ILE A 507 -33.91 -1.60 42.55
C ILE A 507 -34.16 -0.47 41.53
N LEU A 508 -35.35 -0.50 40.91
CA LEU A 508 -35.99 0.52 40.07
C LEU A 508 -35.77 1.98 40.51
N LEU A 509 -35.35 2.84 39.57
CA LEU A 509 -36.14 3.94 38.96
C LEU A 509 -35.34 4.64 37.86
#